data_AF-A0A9P9NTG9-F1
#
_entry.id   AF-A0A9P9NTG9-F1
#
_cell.length_a   1.000
_cell.length_b   1.000
_cell.length_c   1.000
_cell.angle_alpha   90.00
_cell.angle_beta   90.00
_cell.angle_gamma   90.00
#
_symmetry.space_group_name_H-M   'P 1'
#
loop_
_entity.id
_entity.type
_entity.pdbx_description
1 polymer ?
#
loop_
_entity_poly.entity_id
_entity_poly.type
_entity_poly.pdbx_seq_one_letter_code
_entity_poly.pdbx_strand_id
1 'polypeptide(L)'
;MWLSLDCTTTATTASSSHLTDTYETRFGIRSLAYNPDKGLVINGKHGTHSRRSTNTTTWEPLGLLSMSGQPNVNSKYCVNWVVMQSELLIIRQHQNFSTLTDRMGFLVMDEVFDMWVLKKTVADQHLLFPDWHEPILRAFLQRDRNHPSVVAWSIGNEVGEQTTANGSVIARKLHDIVKEEDPTRPSTASMNAAQPNMTFPGVLDILSLNYQGEGIRDSPAYSNLNGRRTKPLYADFHSTFPEKLLLSSETAATVSTRGTYTFPVTDGISAPVNDTSGGNSTSFHVSAYELYTADFGSSPDKVFSTQDRNPFVAGEFVWSGWDYLGEPTPYYSARSSYFGIIDLAGFKKDRFYLYQSRWRPDLKMAHILPHWTWPDRLNITTPVHVFSAADEAGAILERQIARAKDEKSLYISF
;
A
#
# COMPACT_ATOMS: atom_id res chain seq x y z
N MET A 1 11.98 -15.64 -5.45
CA MET A 1 12.70 -14.92 -6.49
C MET A 1 12.15 -15.43 -7.80
N TRP A 2 11.19 -14.71 -8.35
CA TRP A 2 10.64 -14.97 -9.67
C TRP A 2 11.78 -14.78 -10.65
N LEU A 3 12.23 -15.85 -11.30
CA LEU A 3 13.09 -15.70 -12.46
C LEU A 3 12.21 -15.10 -13.55
N SER A 4 12.12 -13.76 -13.59
CA SER A 4 11.94 -13.13 -14.89
C SER A 4 13.15 -13.58 -15.69
N LEU A 5 12.91 -14.54 -16.60
CA LEU A 5 13.84 -14.70 -17.69
C LEU A 5 13.84 -13.34 -18.39
N ASP A 6 14.92 -12.59 -18.25
CA ASP A 6 15.16 -11.37 -19.01
C ASP A 6 15.35 -11.82 -20.47
N CYS A 7 14.23 -11.91 -21.18
CA CYS A 7 14.22 -12.24 -22.59
C CYS A 7 14.29 -10.95 -23.39
N THR A 8 15.13 -10.92 -24.42
CA THR A 8 15.14 -9.85 -25.41
C THR A 8 14.72 -10.44 -26.74
N THR A 9 13.73 -9.83 -27.38
CA THR A 9 13.39 -10.12 -28.78
C THR A 9 13.91 -8.99 -29.66
N THR A 10 14.64 -9.34 -30.72
CA THR A 10 15.12 -8.40 -31.74
C THR A 10 14.28 -8.58 -33.01
N ALA A 11 13.59 -7.52 -33.44
CA ALA A 11 12.89 -7.47 -34.71
C ALA A 11 13.72 -6.66 -35.71
N THR A 12 14.00 -7.24 -36.87
CA THR A 12 14.78 -6.59 -37.95
C THR A 12 13.90 -6.41 -39.18
N THR A 13 13.82 -5.19 -39.71
CA THR A 13 13.20 -4.94 -41.01
C THR A 13 14.30 -4.81 -42.07
N ALA A 14 14.09 -5.41 -43.24
CA ALA A 14 15.03 -5.32 -44.34
C ALA A 14 14.28 -5.11 -45.67
N SER A 15 14.77 -4.19 -46.49
CA SER A 15 14.35 -4.05 -47.89
C SER A 15 15.54 -4.39 -48.79
N SER A 16 15.30 -5.21 -49.82
CA SER A 16 16.25 -5.49 -50.91
C SER A 16 17.72 -5.52 -50.46
N SER A 17 18.07 -6.52 -49.62
CA SER A 17 19.42 -6.81 -49.08
C SER A 17 20.03 -5.85 -48.05
N HIS A 18 19.31 -4.83 -47.57
CA HIS A 18 19.80 -3.91 -46.53
C HIS A 18 18.91 -3.94 -45.29
N LEU A 19 19.53 -4.07 -44.12
CA LEU A 19 18.88 -3.88 -42.82
C LEU A 19 18.49 -2.40 -42.69
N THR A 20 17.19 -2.13 -42.50
CA THR A 20 16.66 -0.75 -42.42
C THR A 20 16.38 -0.31 -40.98
N ASP A 21 16.04 -1.25 -40.09
CA ASP A 21 15.78 -0.95 -38.68
C ASP A 21 15.97 -2.17 -37.79
N THR A 22 16.26 -1.94 -36.52
CA THR A 22 16.37 -2.95 -35.47
C THR A 22 15.69 -2.46 -34.20
N TYR A 23 14.76 -3.27 -33.69
CA TYR A 23 14.04 -2.97 -32.46
C TYR A 23 14.23 -4.08 -31.43
N GLU A 24 14.57 -3.71 -30.20
CA GLU A 24 14.72 -4.63 -29.07
C GLU A 24 13.68 -4.35 -28.00
N THR A 25 13.08 -5.41 -27.47
CA THR A 25 12.16 -5.31 -26.33
C THR A 25 12.45 -6.39 -25.29
N ARG A 26 12.47 -5.97 -24.03
CA ARG A 26 12.58 -6.87 -22.88
C ARG A 26 11.21 -7.31 -22.43
N PHE A 27 11.09 -8.58 -22.06
CA PHE A 27 9.87 -9.14 -21.48
C PHE A 27 10.22 -10.27 -20.50
N GLY A 28 9.23 -10.67 -19.70
CA GLY A 28 9.36 -11.81 -18.80
C GLY A 28 8.20 -12.80 -18.97
N ILE A 29 8.52 -14.09 -18.80
CA ILE A 29 7.55 -15.19 -18.93
C ILE A 29 6.99 -15.52 -17.55
N ARG A 30 5.67 -15.37 -17.39
CA ARG A 30 4.92 -15.77 -16.19
C ARG A 30 3.47 -16.09 -16.55
N SER A 31 2.77 -16.81 -15.70
CA SER A 31 1.31 -16.91 -15.71
C SER A 31 0.71 -16.17 -14.52
N LEU A 32 -0.41 -15.50 -14.74
CA LEU A 32 -1.19 -14.79 -13.73
C LEU A 32 -2.60 -15.35 -13.71
N ALA A 33 -3.14 -15.60 -12.53
CA ALA A 33 -4.54 -15.93 -12.32
C ALA A 33 -5.08 -15.11 -11.15
N TYR A 34 -6.14 -14.35 -11.40
CA TYR A 34 -6.81 -13.49 -10.42
C TYR A 34 -7.96 -14.30 -9.82
N ASN A 35 -7.75 -14.82 -8.61
CA ASN A 35 -8.70 -15.69 -7.94
C ASN A 35 -9.46 -14.90 -6.86
N PRO A 36 -10.79 -15.04 -6.76
CA PRO A 36 -11.57 -14.31 -5.77
C PRO A 36 -11.31 -14.75 -4.32
N ASP A 37 -10.96 -16.02 -4.10
CA ASP A 37 -10.76 -16.60 -2.76
C ASP A 37 -9.28 -16.71 -2.35
N LYS A 38 -8.41 -16.64 -3.35
CA LYS A 38 -6.96 -16.88 -3.25
C LYS A 38 -6.18 -15.75 -3.92
N GLY A 39 -6.67 -14.51 -3.90
CA GLY A 39 -5.97 -13.36 -4.47
C GLY A 39 -5.23 -13.61 -5.80
N LEU A 40 -4.00 -13.10 -5.93
CA LEU A 40 -3.19 -13.31 -7.12
C LEU A 40 -2.38 -14.62 -7.03
N VAL A 41 -2.55 -15.49 -8.03
CA VAL A 41 -1.77 -16.70 -8.23
C VAL A 41 -0.80 -16.47 -9.39
N ILE A 42 0.49 -16.70 -9.17
CA ILE A 42 1.55 -16.44 -10.15
C ILE A 42 2.33 -17.74 -10.38
N ASN A 43 2.47 -18.16 -11.64
CA ASN A 43 3.10 -19.44 -12.03
C ASN A 43 2.54 -20.65 -11.26
N GLY A 44 1.21 -20.64 -11.02
CA GLY A 44 0.53 -21.68 -10.25
C GLY A 44 0.79 -21.66 -8.74
N LYS A 45 1.57 -20.70 -8.24
CA LYS A 45 1.84 -20.51 -6.82
C LYS A 45 0.99 -19.37 -6.27
N HIS A 46 0.32 -19.65 -5.16
CA HIS A 46 -0.45 -18.67 -4.43
C HIS A 46 0.43 -17.97 -3.38
N GLY A 47 0.34 -16.64 -3.28
CA GLY A 47 0.86 -15.89 -2.15
C GLY A 47 -0.20 -15.84 -1.05
N THR A 48 -0.19 -16.79 -0.12
CA THR A 48 -1.06 -16.69 1.07
C THR A 48 -0.54 -15.62 2.01
N HIS A 49 -1.48 -14.82 2.53
CA HIS A 49 -1.38 -14.18 3.85
C HIS A 49 -0.88 -15.18 4.89
N SER A 50 -0.11 -14.65 5.85
CA SER A 50 0.41 -15.35 7.02
C SER A 50 -0.59 -16.39 7.57
N ARG A 51 -0.18 -17.65 7.65
CA ARG A 51 -0.77 -18.59 8.60
C ARG A 51 0.36 -19.30 9.33
N ARG A 52 0.55 -18.93 10.60
CA ARG A 52 1.26 -19.78 11.56
C ARG A 52 0.63 -21.18 11.53
N SER A 53 1.47 -22.18 11.27
CA SER A 53 1.22 -23.63 11.24
C SER A 53 0.32 -24.09 10.07
N THR A 54 0.70 -24.99 9.17
CA THR A 54 1.70 -26.06 9.15
C THR A 54 2.09 -26.36 7.69
N ASN A 55 3.37 -26.65 7.43
CA ASN A 55 3.89 -27.33 6.22
C ASN A 55 3.28 -26.97 4.87
N THR A 56 3.83 -25.95 4.18
CA THR A 56 4.08 -25.99 2.73
C THR A 56 4.87 -24.76 2.29
N THR A 57 5.87 -24.97 1.45
CA THR A 57 6.77 -23.98 0.84
C THR A 57 5.99 -23.00 -0.05
N THR A 58 5.83 -21.74 0.36
CA THR A 58 5.16 -20.70 -0.43
C THR A 58 5.80 -19.32 -0.22
N TRP A 59 5.88 -18.53 -1.30
CA TRP A 59 6.44 -17.18 -1.29
C TRP A 59 5.39 -16.21 -0.75
N GLU A 60 5.75 -15.49 0.31
CA GLU A 60 4.90 -14.51 0.99
C GLU A 60 4.70 -13.27 0.11
N PRO A 61 3.49 -12.70 -0.01
CA PRO A 61 3.36 -11.31 -0.41
C PRO A 61 3.91 -10.46 0.74
N LEU A 62 5.23 -10.22 0.71
CA LEU A 62 5.87 -9.17 1.50
C LEU A 62 5.15 -7.88 1.13
N GLY A 63 4.40 -7.31 2.06
CA GLY A 63 3.34 -6.38 1.69
C GLY A 63 3.81 -5.10 1.02
N LEU A 64 2.82 -4.32 0.63
CA LEU A 64 2.91 -3.53 -0.57
C LEU A 64 3.13 -2.07 -0.20
N LEU A 65 3.99 -1.36 -0.93
CA LEU A 65 4.31 0.04 -0.67
C LEU A 65 3.84 0.92 -1.81
N SER A 66 3.12 2.00 -1.52
CA SER A 66 3.06 3.14 -2.44
C SER A 66 4.44 3.83 -2.45
N MET A 67 5.02 4.03 -3.66
CA MET A 67 6.32 4.68 -3.83
C MET A 67 6.21 5.97 -4.64
N SER A 68 6.39 7.09 -3.97
CA SER A 68 6.74 8.38 -4.58
C SER A 68 8.27 8.61 -4.45
N GLY A 69 9.09 7.85 -5.17
CA GLY A 69 10.55 8.01 -5.11
C GLY A 69 11.39 6.85 -5.66
N GLN A 70 12.70 7.08 -5.81
CA GLN A 70 13.63 6.08 -6.37
C GLN A 70 13.86 4.89 -5.43
N PRO A 71 13.71 3.63 -5.89
CA PRO A 71 14.07 2.47 -5.10
C PRO A 71 15.60 2.39 -4.99
N ASN A 72 16.10 2.41 -3.75
CA ASN A 72 17.49 2.05 -3.49
C ASN A 72 17.60 0.55 -3.18
N VAL A 73 18.76 -0.06 -3.43
CA VAL A 73 19.03 -1.51 -3.39
C VAL A 73 18.70 -2.16 -2.03
N ASN A 74 18.54 -1.35 -0.98
CA ASN A 74 18.16 -1.77 0.37
C ASN A 74 16.63 -2.02 0.55
N SER A 75 15.78 -1.81 -0.45
CA SER A 75 14.34 -2.13 -0.36
C SER A 75 14.01 -3.60 -0.66
N LYS A 76 15.00 -4.43 -1.00
CA LYS A 76 14.85 -5.88 -1.25
C LYS A 76 14.36 -6.70 -0.03
N TYR A 77 14.25 -6.12 1.16
CA TYR A 77 14.10 -6.88 2.39
C TYR A 77 12.64 -7.09 2.86
N CYS A 78 11.66 -6.31 2.37
CA CYS A 78 10.30 -6.32 2.96
C CYS A 78 9.13 -6.12 1.97
N VAL A 79 9.34 -6.02 0.65
CA VAL A 79 8.27 -5.61 -0.27
C VAL A 79 8.24 -6.57 -1.45
N ASN A 80 7.06 -6.92 -1.96
CA ASN A 80 6.90 -7.72 -3.17
C ASN A 80 5.92 -7.07 -4.16
N TRP A 81 5.21 -6.00 -3.78
CA TRP A 81 4.44 -5.19 -4.73
C TRP A 81 4.53 -3.70 -4.46
N VAL A 82 4.36 -2.91 -5.52
CA VAL A 82 4.38 -1.45 -5.50
C VAL A 82 3.19 -0.91 -6.30
N VAL A 83 2.42 0.04 -5.75
CA VAL A 83 1.57 0.90 -6.60
C VAL A 83 2.48 1.99 -7.14
N MET A 84 2.48 2.14 -8.45
CA MET A 84 3.03 3.33 -9.09
C MET A 84 1.89 4.31 -9.30
N GLN A 85 1.73 5.25 -8.38
CA GLN A 85 0.86 6.39 -8.61
C GLN A 85 1.60 7.36 -9.53
N SER A 86 1.09 7.59 -10.74
CA SER A 86 1.62 8.66 -11.59
C SER A 86 1.10 10.03 -11.12
N GLU A 87 1.42 10.42 -9.89
CA GLU A 87 1.35 11.82 -9.48
C GLU A 87 2.48 12.57 -10.19
N LEU A 88 2.19 13.08 -11.39
CA LEU A 88 2.93 14.16 -12.07
C LEU A 88 4.47 14.14 -11.90
N LEU A 89 5.10 12.96 -12.04
CA LEU A 89 6.55 12.79 -12.06
C LEU A 89 6.99 12.06 -13.32
N ILE A 90 6.84 12.78 -14.43
CA ILE A 90 7.75 12.85 -15.59
C ILE A 90 8.27 11.48 -16.07
N ILE A 91 7.55 10.94 -17.05
CA ILE A 91 7.90 10.19 -18.30
C ILE A 91 9.33 9.59 -18.46
N ARG A 92 10.40 10.17 -17.89
CA ARG A 92 11.75 9.59 -17.88
C ARG A 92 12.08 8.72 -16.66
N GLN A 93 11.43 8.91 -15.52
CA GLN A 93 11.70 8.12 -14.30
C GLN A 93 10.97 6.75 -14.32
N HIS A 94 9.80 6.68 -14.96
CA HIS A 94 9.00 5.45 -15.04
C HIS A 94 9.72 4.29 -15.75
N GLN A 95 10.41 4.52 -16.88
CA GLN A 95 11.11 3.43 -17.58
C GLN A 95 12.21 2.78 -16.72
N ASN A 96 12.94 3.58 -15.94
CA ASN A 96 13.96 3.08 -15.02
C ASN A 96 13.33 2.33 -13.84
N PHE A 97 12.18 2.81 -13.37
CA PHE A 97 11.46 2.19 -12.27
C PHE A 97 10.83 0.85 -12.67
N SER A 98 10.10 0.79 -13.79
CA SER A 98 9.49 -0.46 -14.28
C SER A 98 10.55 -1.52 -14.60
N THR A 99 11.69 -1.09 -15.15
CA THR A 99 12.85 -1.98 -15.33
C THR A 99 13.43 -2.46 -14.00
N LEU A 100 13.43 -1.61 -12.98
CA LEU A 100 13.92 -1.95 -11.65
C LEU A 100 12.96 -2.89 -10.92
N THR A 101 11.64 -2.68 -11.02
CA THR A 101 10.63 -3.58 -10.46
C THR A 101 10.69 -4.95 -11.12
N ASP A 102 10.87 -5.01 -12.44
CA ASP A 102 11.12 -6.26 -13.15
C ASP A 102 12.32 -7.00 -12.56
N ARG A 103 13.48 -6.33 -12.46
CA ARG A 103 14.73 -6.91 -11.96
C ARG A 103 14.68 -7.30 -10.49
N MET A 104 13.92 -6.57 -9.67
CA MET A 104 13.77 -6.85 -8.26
C MET A 104 12.71 -7.91 -7.98
N GLY A 105 11.87 -8.23 -8.98
CA GLY A 105 10.74 -9.14 -8.83
C GLY A 105 9.59 -8.54 -8.04
N PHE A 106 9.42 -7.22 -8.09
CA PHE A 106 8.23 -6.55 -7.58
C PHE A 106 7.07 -6.68 -8.57
N LEU A 107 5.86 -6.73 -8.04
CA LEU A 107 4.63 -6.73 -8.80
C LEU A 107 4.02 -5.32 -8.76
N VAL A 108 3.50 -4.84 -9.87
CA VAL A 108 3.09 -3.45 -10.04
C VAL A 108 1.62 -3.38 -10.43
N MET A 109 0.86 -2.63 -9.64
CA MET A 109 -0.40 -2.04 -10.08
C MET A 109 -0.07 -0.65 -10.58
N ASP A 110 -0.09 -0.46 -11.90
CA ASP A 110 0.36 0.77 -12.54
C ASP A 110 -0.84 1.71 -12.71
N GLU A 111 -0.78 2.89 -12.11
CA GLU A 111 -1.90 3.82 -11.99
C GLU A 111 -1.67 5.10 -12.79
N VAL A 112 -2.64 5.45 -13.64
CA VAL A 112 -2.49 6.55 -14.61
C VAL A 112 -3.17 7.86 -14.20
N PHE A 113 -4.24 7.81 -13.41
CA PHE A 113 -5.05 8.99 -13.10
C PHE A 113 -5.32 9.11 -11.60
N ASP A 114 -5.05 10.29 -11.04
CA ASP A 114 -5.47 10.64 -9.67
C ASP A 114 -6.86 11.30 -9.67
N MET A 115 -7.33 11.83 -10.80
CA MET A 115 -8.67 12.38 -10.97
C MET A 115 -9.13 12.24 -12.42
N TRP A 116 -10.45 12.28 -12.63
CA TRP A 116 -11.05 12.34 -13.95
C TRP A 116 -11.55 13.75 -14.26
N VAL A 117 -12.85 13.94 -14.46
CA VAL A 117 -13.46 15.24 -14.79
C VAL A 117 -13.67 16.08 -13.52
N LEU A 118 -13.97 15.44 -12.40
CA LEU A 118 -14.11 16.08 -11.09
C LEU A 118 -12.73 16.32 -10.47
N LYS A 119 -12.39 17.60 -10.31
CA LYS A 119 -11.11 18.05 -9.75
C LYS A 119 -10.94 17.70 -8.27
N LYS A 120 -9.69 17.52 -7.83
CA LYS A 120 -9.31 17.47 -6.41
C LYS A 120 -8.74 18.82 -5.93
N THR A 121 -7.94 19.47 -6.78
CA THR A 121 -7.34 20.80 -6.62
C THR A 121 -7.58 21.69 -7.85
N VAL A 122 -7.16 22.96 -7.77
CA VAL A 122 -7.44 23.96 -8.81
C VAL A 122 -6.75 23.67 -10.14
N ALA A 123 -5.55 23.08 -10.12
CA ALA A 123 -4.67 22.99 -11.28
C ALA A 123 -4.29 21.54 -11.63
N ASP A 124 -5.25 20.61 -11.53
CA ASP A 124 -5.00 19.20 -11.82
C ASP A 124 -5.26 18.81 -13.29
N GLN A 125 -4.99 17.54 -13.59
CA GLN A 125 -5.25 16.92 -14.89
C GLN A 125 -6.72 16.92 -15.31
N HIS A 126 -7.67 17.19 -14.41
CA HIS A 126 -9.08 17.34 -14.77
C HIS A 126 -9.35 18.38 -15.87
N LEU A 127 -8.48 19.40 -15.97
CA LEU A 127 -8.54 20.43 -17.01
C LEU A 127 -8.25 19.86 -18.41
N LEU A 128 -7.52 18.75 -18.48
CA LEU A 128 -7.09 18.09 -19.71
C LEU A 128 -7.85 16.79 -19.96
N PHE A 129 -8.42 16.19 -18.91
CA PHE A 129 -9.06 14.87 -18.98
C PHE A 129 -10.07 14.73 -20.12
N PRO A 130 -11.02 15.67 -20.36
CA PRO A 130 -12.01 15.53 -21.43
C PRO A 130 -11.40 15.27 -22.81
N ASP A 131 -10.28 15.94 -23.12
CA ASP A 131 -9.64 15.88 -24.43
C ASP A 131 -8.48 14.86 -24.50
N TRP A 132 -7.84 14.57 -23.35
CA TRP A 132 -6.57 13.83 -23.32
C TRP A 132 -6.60 12.48 -22.61
N HIS A 133 -7.69 12.08 -21.95
CA HIS A 133 -7.73 10.81 -21.22
C HIS A 133 -7.40 9.60 -22.10
N GLU A 134 -7.97 9.50 -23.31
CA GLU A 134 -7.73 8.37 -24.21
C GLU A 134 -6.27 8.31 -24.71
N PRO A 135 -5.69 9.35 -25.32
CA PRO A 135 -4.29 9.28 -25.78
C PRO A 135 -3.30 9.07 -24.62
N ILE A 136 -3.57 9.63 -23.43
CA ILE A 136 -2.74 9.38 -22.23
C ILE A 136 -2.81 7.90 -21.84
N LEU A 137 -4.01 7.33 -21.69
CA LEU A 137 -4.20 5.95 -21.27
C LEU A 137 -3.59 4.97 -22.28
N ARG A 138 -3.84 5.15 -23.58
CA ARG A 138 -3.26 4.27 -24.61
C ARG A 138 -1.73 4.33 -24.61
N ALA A 139 -1.15 5.53 -24.55
CA ALA A 139 0.31 5.69 -24.52
C ALA A 139 0.94 5.05 -23.27
N PHE A 140 0.28 5.19 -22.11
CA PHE A 140 0.70 4.57 -20.85
C PHE A 140 0.70 3.03 -20.95
N LEU A 141 -0.40 2.43 -21.43
CA LEU A 141 -0.51 0.97 -21.60
C LEU A 141 0.51 0.44 -22.62
N GLN A 142 0.66 1.11 -23.76
CA GLN A 142 1.61 0.71 -24.81
C GLN A 142 3.06 0.78 -24.33
N ARG A 143 3.39 1.76 -23.49
CA ARG A 143 4.72 1.90 -22.88
C ARG A 143 5.05 0.68 -22.01
N ASP A 144 4.12 0.26 -21.15
CA ASP A 144 4.45 -0.65 -20.05
C ASP A 144 3.95 -2.09 -20.20
N ARG A 145 3.13 -2.41 -21.22
CA ARG A 145 2.55 -3.76 -21.40
C ARG A 145 3.55 -4.91 -21.51
N ASN A 146 4.81 -4.64 -21.85
CA ASN A 146 5.88 -5.64 -21.91
C ASN A 146 6.58 -5.87 -20.57
N HIS A 147 6.37 -5.01 -19.55
CA HIS A 147 6.98 -5.15 -18.24
C HIS A 147 6.36 -6.33 -17.47
N PRO A 148 7.16 -7.35 -17.06
CA PRO A 148 6.66 -8.46 -16.29
C PRO A 148 6.29 -8.15 -14.85
N SER A 149 6.75 -7.04 -14.30
CA SER A 149 6.30 -6.58 -12.98
C SER A 149 4.85 -6.14 -12.99
N VAL A 150 4.36 -5.52 -14.09
CA VAL A 150 2.99 -5.01 -14.15
C VAL A 150 1.98 -6.16 -14.17
N VAL A 151 1.02 -6.14 -13.24
CA VAL A 151 -0.03 -7.16 -13.10
C VAL A 151 -1.45 -6.60 -13.12
N ALA A 152 -1.64 -5.29 -13.02
CA ALA A 152 -2.95 -4.66 -13.16
C ALA A 152 -2.79 -3.20 -13.58
N TRP A 153 -3.81 -2.66 -14.24
CA TRP A 153 -3.89 -1.27 -14.67
C TRP A 153 -4.91 -0.52 -13.83
N SER A 154 -4.47 0.44 -13.01
CA SER A 154 -5.38 1.32 -12.28
C SER A 154 -5.73 2.55 -13.12
N ILE A 155 -7.00 2.70 -13.45
CA ILE A 155 -7.53 3.81 -14.26
C ILE A 155 -7.99 4.99 -13.40
N GLY A 156 -7.77 4.97 -12.08
CA GLY A 156 -8.19 6.07 -11.20
C GLY A 156 -7.94 5.81 -9.71
N ASN A 157 -7.47 6.82 -8.98
CA ASN A 157 -7.40 6.83 -7.51
C ASN A 157 -8.43 7.77 -6.88
N GLU A 158 -9.33 7.26 -6.04
CA GLU A 158 -10.30 8.06 -5.28
C GLU A 158 -11.08 9.08 -6.12
N VAL A 159 -11.38 8.71 -7.38
CA VAL A 159 -12.02 9.63 -8.33
C VAL A 159 -13.39 10.06 -7.80
N GLY A 160 -13.71 11.35 -7.91
CA GLY A 160 -14.95 11.91 -7.37
C GLY A 160 -16.21 11.29 -7.99
N GLU A 161 -16.08 10.76 -9.21
CA GLU A 161 -17.17 10.19 -9.98
C GLU A 161 -17.67 8.85 -9.45
N GLN A 162 -16.90 8.16 -8.60
CA GLN A 162 -17.21 6.80 -8.12
C GLN A 162 -18.58 6.68 -7.42
N THR A 163 -19.13 7.78 -6.91
CA THR A 163 -20.46 7.86 -6.28
C THR A 163 -21.50 8.62 -7.11
N THR A 164 -21.16 9.01 -8.34
CA THR A 164 -22.05 9.76 -9.23
C THR A 164 -22.81 8.82 -10.17
N ALA A 165 -23.96 9.25 -10.67
CA ALA A 165 -24.75 8.47 -11.63
C ALA A 165 -23.98 8.12 -12.92
N ASN A 166 -23.06 9.00 -13.35
CA ASN A 166 -22.29 8.82 -14.58
C ASN A 166 -20.91 8.18 -14.37
N GLY A 167 -20.48 7.94 -13.13
CA GLY A 167 -19.15 7.42 -12.86
C GLY A 167 -18.89 6.07 -13.51
N SER A 168 -19.87 5.16 -13.48
CA SER A 168 -19.77 3.87 -14.15
C SER A 168 -19.69 3.97 -15.68
N VAL A 169 -20.17 5.06 -16.28
CA VAL A 169 -20.06 5.29 -17.73
C VAL A 169 -18.63 5.67 -18.10
N ILE A 170 -18.00 6.56 -17.33
CA ILE A 170 -16.59 6.94 -17.55
C ILE A 170 -15.67 5.74 -17.26
N ALA A 171 -15.89 5.06 -16.13
CA ALA A 171 -15.14 3.85 -15.77
C ALA A 171 -15.18 2.80 -16.90
N ARG A 172 -16.35 2.60 -17.53
CA ARG A 172 -16.51 1.62 -18.61
C ARG A 172 -15.73 2.01 -19.85
N LYS A 173 -15.75 3.29 -20.24
CA LYS A 173 -14.95 3.78 -21.37
C LYS A 173 -13.45 3.54 -21.16
N LEU A 174 -12.94 3.84 -19.97
CA LEU A 174 -11.52 3.62 -19.65
C LEU A 174 -11.19 2.12 -19.56
N HIS A 175 -12.07 1.32 -18.97
CA HIS A 175 -11.96 -0.14 -18.96
C HIS A 175 -11.89 -0.72 -20.37
N ASP A 176 -12.77 -0.29 -21.27
CA ASP A 176 -12.81 -0.77 -22.65
C ASP A 176 -11.50 -0.45 -23.39
N ILE A 177 -10.93 0.75 -23.18
CA ILE A 177 -9.59 1.11 -23.72
C ILE A 177 -8.51 0.16 -23.18
N VAL A 178 -8.52 -0.18 -21.90
CA VAL A 178 -7.58 -1.17 -21.33
C VAL A 178 -7.71 -2.52 -22.03
N LYS A 179 -8.94 -2.99 -22.27
CA LYS A 179 -9.19 -4.26 -22.95
C LYS A 179 -8.79 -4.25 -24.42
N GLU A 180 -8.88 -3.11 -25.08
CA GLU A 180 -8.41 -2.93 -26.46
C GLU A 180 -6.88 -2.96 -26.56
N GLU A 181 -6.17 -2.29 -25.65
CA GLU A 181 -4.70 -2.14 -25.70
C GLU A 181 -3.92 -3.30 -25.08
N ASP A 182 -4.42 -3.87 -23.98
CA ASP A 182 -3.82 -4.99 -23.25
C ASP A 182 -4.89 -5.88 -22.58
N PRO A 183 -5.51 -6.82 -23.32
CA PRO A 183 -6.48 -7.76 -22.74
C PRO A 183 -5.85 -8.79 -21.79
N THR A 184 -4.51 -8.83 -21.66
CA THR A 184 -3.81 -9.83 -20.83
C THR A 184 -3.81 -9.48 -19.34
N ARG A 185 -4.17 -8.24 -19.00
CA ARG A 185 -4.20 -7.72 -17.62
C ARG A 185 -5.55 -7.10 -17.27
N PRO A 186 -5.96 -7.18 -15.99
CA PRO A 186 -7.17 -6.56 -15.51
C PRO A 186 -7.01 -5.06 -15.32
N SER A 187 -8.12 -4.36 -15.47
CA SER A 187 -8.28 -2.97 -15.04
C SER A 187 -8.86 -2.90 -13.62
N THR A 188 -8.54 -1.83 -12.91
CA THR A 188 -9.08 -1.51 -11.59
C THR A 188 -9.15 0.00 -11.38
N ALA A 189 -9.79 0.44 -10.30
CA ALA A 189 -9.74 1.81 -9.79
C ALA A 189 -9.86 1.75 -8.27
N SER A 190 -9.08 2.58 -7.58
CA SER A 190 -8.94 2.59 -6.13
C SER A 190 -10.10 3.35 -5.47
N MET A 191 -10.93 2.64 -4.70
CA MET A 191 -12.23 3.13 -4.21
C MET A 191 -12.19 3.44 -2.71
N ASN A 192 -12.29 4.72 -2.36
CA ASN A 192 -12.48 5.17 -0.97
C ASN A 192 -13.95 5.54 -0.65
N ALA A 193 -14.84 5.52 -1.65
CA ALA A 193 -16.23 5.94 -1.45
C ALA A 193 -17.31 5.06 -2.08
N ALA A 194 -17.04 4.43 -3.23
CA ALA A 194 -17.99 3.52 -3.87
C ALA A 194 -18.36 2.37 -2.93
N GLN A 195 -19.60 1.90 -2.98
CA GLN A 195 -20.10 0.82 -2.12
C GLN A 195 -20.51 -0.40 -2.94
N PRO A 196 -20.59 -1.60 -2.35
CA PRO A 196 -20.90 -2.83 -3.10
C PRO A 196 -22.20 -2.76 -3.92
N ASN A 197 -23.21 -2.05 -3.41
CA ASN A 197 -24.51 -1.90 -4.07
C ASN A 197 -24.56 -0.82 -5.17
N MET A 198 -23.42 -0.18 -5.49
CA MET A 198 -23.33 0.83 -6.55
C MET A 198 -22.91 0.17 -7.87
N THR A 199 -23.12 0.86 -8.99
CA THR A 199 -22.77 0.35 -10.32
C THR A 199 -21.27 0.44 -10.62
N PHE A 200 -20.55 1.36 -9.99
CA PHE A 200 -19.14 1.63 -10.26
C PHE A 200 -18.21 0.41 -10.03
N PRO A 201 -18.26 -0.30 -8.87
CA PRO A 201 -17.42 -1.48 -8.66
C PRO A 201 -17.73 -2.63 -9.64
N GLY A 202 -18.96 -2.68 -10.15
CA GLY A 202 -19.39 -3.68 -11.13
C GLY A 202 -18.64 -3.62 -12.46
N VAL A 203 -18.06 -2.46 -12.82
CA VAL A 203 -17.35 -2.25 -14.09
C VAL A 203 -15.93 -2.82 -14.09
N LEU A 204 -15.25 -2.78 -12.95
CA LEU A 204 -13.82 -3.10 -12.83
C LEU A 204 -13.57 -4.61 -12.78
N ASP A 205 -12.40 -5.08 -13.23
CA ASP A 205 -12.07 -6.51 -13.16
C ASP A 205 -11.62 -6.93 -11.75
N ILE A 206 -10.87 -6.04 -11.09
CA ILE A 206 -10.42 -6.18 -9.70
C ILE A 206 -11.15 -5.14 -8.85
N LEU A 207 -11.48 -5.52 -7.62
CA LEU A 207 -11.97 -4.60 -6.61
C LEU A 207 -10.79 -4.09 -5.78
N SER A 208 -10.52 -2.79 -5.88
CA SER A 208 -9.46 -2.10 -5.16
C SER A 208 -10.07 -1.14 -4.12
N LEU A 209 -9.83 -1.38 -2.84
CA LEU A 209 -10.38 -0.57 -1.74
C LEU A 209 -9.32 0.32 -1.09
N ASN A 210 -9.64 1.61 -0.90
CA ASN A 210 -8.86 2.54 -0.09
C ASN A 210 -9.53 2.71 1.27
N TYR A 211 -8.88 2.25 2.34
CA TYR A 211 -9.28 2.38 3.75
C TYR A 211 -10.62 1.72 4.16
N GLN A 212 -11.55 1.51 3.23
CA GLN A 212 -12.87 0.95 3.52
C GLN A 212 -12.83 -0.54 3.84
N GLY A 213 -11.79 -1.24 3.36
CA GLY A 213 -11.60 -2.65 3.61
C GLY A 213 -11.47 -2.93 5.11
N GLU A 214 -10.59 -2.19 5.77
CA GLU A 214 -10.37 -2.22 7.22
C GLU A 214 -11.32 -1.34 8.03
N GLY A 215 -12.13 -0.50 7.38
CA GLY A 215 -13.10 0.39 8.02
C GLY A 215 -12.53 1.78 8.31
N ILE A 216 -13.39 2.79 8.16
CA ILE A 216 -13.08 4.21 8.34
C ILE A 216 -13.78 4.71 9.60
N ARG A 217 -13.02 5.20 10.59
CA ARG A 217 -13.53 5.81 11.83
C ARG A 217 -14.56 4.95 12.56
N ASP A 218 -14.34 3.64 12.58
CA ASP A 218 -15.25 2.63 13.12
C ASP A 218 -14.88 2.15 14.53
N SER A 219 -13.90 2.79 15.19
CA SER A 219 -13.52 2.49 16.57
C SER A 219 -13.78 3.65 17.54
N PRO A 220 -13.86 3.40 18.87
CA PRO A 220 -14.20 4.41 19.86
C PRO A 220 -13.28 5.64 19.85
N ALA A 221 -11.98 5.47 19.57
CA ALA A 221 -11.02 6.58 19.52
C ALA A 221 -11.36 7.64 18.46
N TYR A 222 -12.15 7.27 17.44
CA TYR A 222 -12.55 8.16 16.35
C TYR A 222 -13.98 8.68 16.55
N SER A 223 -14.68 8.38 17.67
CA SER A 223 -16.11 8.67 17.87
C SER A 223 -16.47 10.16 17.77
N ASN A 224 -15.51 11.04 18.05
CA ASN A 224 -15.73 12.50 18.06
C ASN A 224 -15.40 13.16 16.71
N LEU A 225 -14.88 12.41 15.75
CA LEU A 225 -14.57 12.93 14.41
C LEU A 225 -15.83 13.06 13.55
N ASN A 226 -15.84 14.09 12.72
CA ASN A 226 -16.90 14.33 11.74
C ASN A 226 -16.60 13.63 10.40
N GLY A 227 -17.63 13.48 9.57
CA GLY A 227 -17.53 12.95 8.22
C GLY A 227 -17.86 11.46 8.12
N ARG A 228 -17.45 10.83 7.01
CA ARG A 228 -17.83 9.46 6.69
C ARG A 228 -17.31 8.48 7.75
N ARG A 229 -18.18 7.56 8.14
CA ARG A 229 -17.85 6.36 8.91
C ARG A 229 -18.27 5.14 8.11
N THR A 230 -17.42 4.13 8.08
CA THR A 230 -17.66 2.91 7.32
C THR A 230 -17.17 1.75 8.17
N LYS A 231 -18.05 0.76 8.43
CA LYS A 231 -17.59 -0.53 8.98
C LYS A 231 -16.61 -1.21 7.99
N PRO A 232 -15.80 -2.20 8.40
CA PRO A 232 -14.99 -2.98 7.48
C PRO A 232 -15.85 -3.61 6.37
N LEU A 233 -15.47 -3.41 5.11
CA LEU A 233 -16.30 -3.78 3.95
C LEU A 233 -15.83 -5.00 3.15
N TYR A 234 -14.70 -5.64 3.50
CA TYR A 234 -14.18 -6.77 2.72
C TYR A 234 -15.24 -7.86 2.43
N ALA A 235 -15.95 -8.31 3.47
CA ALA A 235 -16.99 -9.34 3.34
C ALA A 235 -18.18 -8.89 2.48
N ASP A 236 -18.60 -7.62 2.58
CA ASP A 236 -19.73 -7.11 1.81
C ASP A 236 -19.39 -7.02 0.31
N PHE A 237 -18.17 -6.58 -0.03
CA PHE A 237 -17.70 -6.57 -1.42
C PHE A 237 -17.55 -7.99 -1.97
N HIS A 238 -16.89 -8.88 -1.24
CA HIS A 238 -16.70 -10.26 -1.69
C HIS A 238 -18.02 -11.03 -1.84
N SER A 239 -18.99 -10.81 -0.96
CA SER A 239 -20.32 -11.41 -1.10
C SER A 239 -21.11 -10.87 -2.30
N THR A 240 -20.88 -9.61 -2.67
CA THR A 240 -21.60 -8.97 -3.80
C THR A 240 -20.98 -9.31 -5.14
N PHE A 241 -19.66 -9.48 -5.18
CA PHE A 241 -18.86 -9.80 -6.37
C PHE A 241 -17.97 -11.02 -6.11
N PRO A 242 -18.56 -12.21 -5.90
CA PRO A 242 -17.83 -13.43 -5.52
C PRO A 242 -16.87 -13.94 -6.60
N GLU A 243 -16.98 -13.42 -7.83
CA GLU A 243 -16.13 -13.77 -8.96
C GLU A 243 -14.87 -12.90 -9.08
N LYS A 244 -14.81 -11.76 -8.36
CA LYS A 244 -13.74 -10.78 -8.52
C LYS A 244 -12.68 -10.91 -7.43
N LEU A 245 -11.43 -10.73 -7.83
CA LEU A 245 -10.34 -10.54 -6.89
C LEU A 245 -10.54 -9.23 -6.14
N LEU A 246 -10.36 -9.28 -4.82
CA LEU A 246 -10.43 -8.14 -3.93
C LEU A 246 -9.07 -7.85 -3.30
N LEU A 247 -8.65 -6.59 -3.33
CA LEU A 247 -7.43 -6.12 -2.67
C LEU A 247 -7.65 -4.75 -2.02
N SER A 248 -6.72 -4.35 -1.16
CA SER A 248 -6.68 -2.98 -0.66
C SER A 248 -5.61 -2.18 -1.39
N SER A 249 -6.05 -1.18 -2.13
CA SER A 249 -5.21 -0.30 -2.95
C SER A 249 -4.58 0.84 -2.15
N GLU A 250 -5.17 1.19 -1.01
CA GLU A 250 -4.53 2.02 0.02
C GLU A 250 -5.01 1.57 1.41
N THR A 251 -4.07 1.38 2.33
CA THR A 251 -4.36 1.04 3.73
C THR A 251 -3.56 1.88 4.70
N ALA A 252 -3.97 1.79 5.95
CA ALA A 252 -3.31 2.38 7.10
C ALA A 252 -3.35 3.92 7.14
N ALA A 253 -2.51 4.64 6.39
CA ALA A 253 -2.29 6.07 6.61
C ALA A 253 -1.95 6.41 8.08
N THR A 254 -1.17 5.52 8.70
CA THR A 254 -0.55 5.74 10.01
C THR A 254 0.51 6.83 9.88
N VAL A 255 0.67 7.69 10.87
CA VAL A 255 1.62 8.82 10.83
C VAL A 255 2.60 8.74 11.99
N SER A 256 3.89 8.99 11.73
CA SER A 256 4.90 9.08 12.78
C SER A 256 6.12 9.91 12.37
N THR A 257 6.74 10.55 13.37
CA THR A 257 8.07 11.16 13.27
C THR A 257 9.09 10.21 13.89
N ARG A 258 10.12 9.83 13.13
CA ARG A 258 11.13 8.86 13.57
C ARG A 258 11.76 9.25 14.91
N GLY A 259 11.71 8.34 15.88
CA GLY A 259 12.37 8.52 17.19
C GLY A 259 11.70 9.50 18.14
N THR A 260 10.48 9.96 17.83
CA THR A 260 9.70 10.83 18.72
C THR A 260 8.65 10.01 19.45
N TYR A 261 8.65 10.02 20.79
CA TYR A 261 7.68 9.27 21.58
C TYR A 261 6.93 10.19 22.54
N THR A 262 5.62 10.31 22.34
CA THR A 262 4.73 11.20 23.11
C THR A 262 3.91 10.39 24.12
N PHE A 263 3.68 10.98 25.30
CA PHE A 263 2.88 10.39 26.38
C PHE A 263 1.69 11.29 26.74
N PRO A 264 0.56 10.74 27.23
CA PRO A 264 0.29 9.31 27.40
C PRO A 264 0.18 8.58 26.05
N VAL A 265 0.49 7.28 26.06
CA VAL A 265 0.26 6.41 24.90
C VAL A 265 -1.21 6.00 24.92
N THR A 266 -1.87 6.00 23.76
CA THR A 266 -3.26 5.53 23.68
C THR A 266 -3.38 4.06 24.10
N ASP A 267 -4.43 3.73 24.85
CA ASP A 267 -4.72 2.35 25.27
C ASP A 267 -5.27 1.48 24.12
N GLY A 268 -5.67 2.11 23.01
CA GLY A 268 -6.19 1.42 21.83
C GLY A 268 -5.10 1.01 20.85
N ILE A 269 -5.43 0.10 19.93
CA ILE A 269 -4.51 -0.30 18.85
C ILE A 269 -4.48 0.72 17.69
N SER A 270 -5.37 1.70 17.66
CA SER A 270 -5.49 2.71 16.60
C SER A 270 -6.21 3.95 17.13
N ALA A 271 -5.65 5.14 16.91
CA ALA A 271 -6.25 6.41 17.31
C ALA A 271 -5.94 7.53 16.29
N PRO A 272 -6.83 8.52 16.11
CA PRO A 272 -6.51 9.67 15.27
C PRO A 272 -5.44 10.54 15.93
N VAL A 273 -4.53 11.07 15.12
CA VAL A 273 -3.50 12.01 15.58
C VAL A 273 -4.12 13.38 15.89
N ASN A 274 -3.78 13.95 17.04
CA ASN A 274 -4.04 15.35 17.40
C ASN A 274 -3.20 15.73 18.63
N ASP A 275 -3.30 16.97 19.10
CA ASP A 275 -2.52 17.48 20.24
C ASP A 275 -2.78 16.79 21.58
N THR A 276 -3.86 16.00 21.68
CA THR A 276 -4.18 15.19 22.85
C THR A 276 -3.97 13.68 22.61
N SER A 277 -3.59 13.29 21.39
CA SER A 277 -3.48 11.90 20.94
C SER A 277 -2.30 11.76 19.98
N GLY A 278 -1.11 11.57 20.55
CA GLY A 278 0.12 11.26 19.80
C GLY A 278 0.70 12.39 18.93
N GLY A 279 0.06 13.55 18.83
CA GLY A 279 0.54 14.70 18.06
C GLY A 279 1.04 15.86 18.95
N ASN A 280 1.86 16.73 18.37
CA ASN A 280 2.21 18.03 18.91
C ASN A 280 2.28 19.07 17.77
N SER A 281 1.27 19.93 17.66
CA SER A 281 1.16 20.99 16.65
C SER A 281 2.17 22.12 16.79
N THR A 282 2.84 22.26 17.93
CA THR A 282 3.88 23.27 18.13
C THR A 282 5.22 22.80 17.58
N SER A 283 5.58 21.53 17.82
CA SER A 283 6.82 20.94 17.29
C SER A 283 6.65 20.27 15.93
N PHE A 284 5.42 20.12 15.45
CA PHE A 284 5.04 19.34 14.27
C PHE A 284 5.55 17.90 14.32
N HIS A 285 5.53 17.28 15.51
CA HIS A 285 5.94 15.89 15.67
C HIS A 285 4.75 14.99 15.95
N VAL A 286 4.85 13.75 15.46
CA VAL A 286 3.90 12.68 15.72
C VAL A 286 4.64 11.51 16.36
N SER A 287 4.00 10.90 17.35
CA SER A 287 4.54 9.81 18.15
C SER A 287 4.78 8.53 17.33
N ALA A 288 5.93 7.88 17.55
CA ALA A 288 6.42 6.70 16.86
C ALA A 288 6.06 5.37 17.55
N TYR A 289 5.02 5.37 18.40
CA TYR A 289 4.40 4.12 18.88
C TYR A 289 3.59 3.39 17.80
N GLU A 290 3.43 3.99 16.62
CA GLU A 290 2.76 3.42 15.44
C GLU A 290 1.27 3.08 15.64
N LEU A 291 0.63 3.76 16.60
CA LEU A 291 -0.78 3.66 16.92
C LEU A 291 -1.62 4.81 16.34
N TYR A 292 -0.97 5.88 15.85
CA TYR A 292 -1.62 7.14 15.48
C TYR A 292 -1.76 7.30 13.98
N THR A 293 -2.91 7.77 13.52
CA THR A 293 -3.28 7.78 12.10
C THR A 293 -3.85 9.10 11.67
N ALA A 294 -3.87 9.37 10.37
CA ALA A 294 -4.80 10.35 9.81
C ALA A 294 -6.25 9.97 10.15
N ASP A 295 -7.16 10.93 10.11
CA ASP A 295 -8.56 10.76 10.53
C ASP A 295 -9.31 9.66 9.79
N PHE A 296 -8.93 9.36 8.54
CA PHE A 296 -9.54 8.32 7.70
C PHE A 296 -8.78 6.98 7.79
N GLY A 297 -7.61 6.97 8.41
CA GLY A 297 -6.71 5.84 8.47
C GLY A 297 -6.99 4.84 9.59
N SER A 298 -6.10 3.86 9.68
CA SER A 298 -6.03 2.76 10.63
C SER A 298 -4.56 2.45 10.96
N SER A 299 -4.26 1.91 12.13
CA SER A 299 -2.92 1.40 12.43
C SER A 299 -2.64 0.12 11.64
N PRO A 300 -1.37 -0.27 11.45
CA PRO A 300 -1.05 -1.53 10.77
C PRO A 300 -1.66 -2.75 11.47
N ASP A 301 -1.65 -2.78 12.81
CA ASP A 301 -2.26 -3.87 13.59
C ASP A 301 -3.77 -4.01 13.35
N LYS A 302 -4.50 -2.89 13.22
CA LYS A 302 -5.91 -2.92 12.84
C LYS A 302 -6.10 -3.48 11.43
N VAL A 303 -5.25 -3.06 10.48
CA VAL A 303 -5.31 -3.55 9.09
C VAL A 303 -5.02 -5.07 9.05
N PHE A 304 -3.93 -5.52 9.68
CA PHE A 304 -3.55 -6.93 9.77
C PHE A 304 -4.67 -7.78 10.37
N SER A 305 -5.22 -7.34 11.51
CA SER A 305 -6.35 -8.01 12.18
C SER A 305 -7.57 -8.14 11.26
N THR A 306 -7.81 -7.16 10.41
CA THR A 306 -8.96 -7.16 9.50
C THR A 306 -8.72 -8.05 8.29
N GLN A 307 -7.50 -8.08 7.75
CA GLN A 307 -7.12 -9.04 6.71
C GLN A 307 -7.08 -10.48 7.19
N ASP A 308 -6.59 -10.75 8.41
CA ASP A 308 -6.60 -12.08 9.03
C ASP A 308 -8.01 -12.69 9.07
N ARG A 309 -9.04 -11.85 9.26
CA ARG A 309 -10.45 -12.25 9.29
C ARG A 309 -11.07 -12.41 7.90
N ASN A 310 -10.39 -11.94 6.84
CA ASN A 310 -10.88 -11.93 5.46
C ASN A 310 -9.80 -12.51 4.53
N PRO A 311 -9.52 -13.83 4.60
CA PRO A 311 -8.38 -14.46 3.92
C PRO A 311 -8.43 -14.42 2.39
N PHE A 312 -9.60 -14.09 1.81
CA PHE A 312 -9.79 -13.90 0.37
C PHE A 312 -9.19 -12.58 -0.15
N VAL A 313 -8.88 -11.62 0.73
CA VAL A 313 -8.25 -10.35 0.35
C VAL A 313 -6.83 -10.61 -0.11
N ALA A 314 -6.48 -10.19 -1.33
CA ALA A 314 -5.21 -10.52 -1.96
C ALA A 314 -3.98 -9.86 -1.30
N GLY A 315 -4.17 -8.74 -0.59
CA GLY A 315 -3.10 -7.97 0.01
C GLY A 315 -3.48 -6.51 0.25
N GLU A 316 -2.48 -5.69 0.59
CA GLU A 316 -2.63 -4.25 0.87
C GLU A 316 -1.49 -3.39 0.37
N PHE A 317 -1.79 -2.24 -0.22
CA PHE A 317 -0.80 -1.20 -0.45
C PHE A 317 -0.85 -0.16 0.65
N VAL A 318 0.21 -0.13 1.45
CA VAL A 318 0.33 0.76 2.61
C VAL A 318 0.59 2.17 2.14
N TRP A 319 -0.18 3.13 2.68
CA TRP A 319 0.11 4.56 2.61
C TRP A 319 1.01 4.98 3.78
N SER A 320 2.31 5.19 3.60
CA SER A 320 3.12 5.03 2.38
C SER A 320 4.41 4.23 2.66
N GLY A 321 5.13 3.83 1.62
CA GLY A 321 6.42 3.17 1.81
C GLY A 321 7.52 4.10 2.30
N TRP A 322 7.60 5.27 1.68
CA TRP A 322 8.53 6.34 2.03
C TRP A 322 7.75 7.62 2.30
N ASP A 323 8.28 8.45 3.19
CA ASP A 323 7.83 9.84 3.28
C ASP A 323 8.12 10.54 1.95
N TYR A 324 7.37 11.60 1.68
CA TYR A 324 7.44 12.40 0.47
C TYR A 324 7.22 13.88 0.76
N LEU A 325 7.53 14.72 -0.22
CA LEU A 325 7.31 16.16 -0.10
C LEU A 325 5.83 16.47 -0.35
N GLY A 326 5.28 17.44 0.40
CA GLY A 326 3.85 17.73 0.39
C GLY A 326 3.06 16.85 1.35
N GLU A 327 1.74 17.00 1.31
CA GLU A 327 0.75 16.31 2.14
C GLU A 327 1.19 16.04 3.60
N PRO A 328 1.54 17.10 4.35
CA PRO A 328 2.12 16.98 5.68
C PRO A 328 1.08 16.67 6.76
N THR A 329 0.04 15.89 6.45
CA THR A 329 -1.02 15.52 7.40
C THR A 329 -0.39 14.93 8.68
N PRO A 330 -0.71 15.46 9.87
CA PRO A 330 -1.80 16.40 10.18
C PRO A 330 -1.44 17.90 10.20
N TYR A 331 -0.20 18.28 9.90
CA TYR A 331 0.32 19.65 10.08
C TYR A 331 0.60 20.36 8.74
N TYR A 332 -0.38 21.08 8.20
CA TYR A 332 -0.26 21.81 6.92
C TYR A 332 0.72 23.00 6.90
N SER A 333 1.34 23.33 8.03
CA SER A 333 2.47 24.27 8.09
C SER A 333 3.84 23.58 7.92
N ALA A 334 3.89 22.25 7.99
CA ALA A 334 5.08 21.47 7.66
C ALA A 334 5.19 21.23 6.14
N ARG A 335 6.31 20.67 5.70
CA ARG A 335 6.70 20.57 4.28
C ARG A 335 6.56 19.17 3.68
N SER A 336 6.55 18.13 4.50
CA SER A 336 6.63 16.74 4.07
C SER A 336 5.70 15.85 4.87
N SER A 337 5.39 14.69 4.30
CA SER A 337 4.49 13.72 4.90
C SER A 337 5.09 13.01 6.12
N TYR A 338 4.21 12.35 6.86
CA TYR A 338 4.51 11.55 8.05
C TYR A 338 4.15 10.06 7.85
N PHE A 339 3.64 9.70 6.67
CA PHE A 339 3.02 8.42 6.36
C PHE A 339 4.02 7.28 6.12
N GLY A 340 5.26 7.61 5.75
CA GLY A 340 6.27 6.67 5.35
C GLY A 340 6.65 5.70 6.45
N ILE A 341 6.78 4.42 6.09
CA ILE A 341 7.49 3.41 6.90
C ILE A 341 8.99 3.77 7.02
N ILE A 342 9.52 4.41 5.99
CA ILE A 342 10.88 4.93 5.89
C ILE A 342 10.79 6.45 5.72
N ASP A 343 11.67 7.21 6.39
CA ASP A 343 11.69 8.67 6.26
C ASP A 343 12.33 9.15 4.94
N LEU A 344 12.22 10.45 4.65
CA LEU A 344 12.80 11.07 3.44
C LEU A 344 14.31 10.83 3.27
N ALA A 345 15.04 10.60 4.35
CA ALA A 345 16.49 10.37 4.33
C ALA A 345 16.84 8.87 4.16
N GLY A 346 15.84 8.00 4.09
CA GLY A 346 16.01 6.55 3.98
C GLY A 346 16.23 5.84 5.30
N PHE A 347 16.00 6.52 6.42
CA PHE A 347 16.07 5.89 7.73
C PHE A 347 14.74 5.24 8.08
N LYS A 348 14.83 4.00 8.54
CA LYS A 348 13.68 3.20 8.97
C LYS A 348 13.04 3.83 10.21
N LYS A 349 11.72 4.01 10.20
CA LYS A 349 10.94 4.30 11.40
C LYS A 349 10.66 3.01 12.17
N ASP A 350 10.12 3.10 13.38
CA ASP A 350 9.75 1.93 14.17
C ASP A 350 8.75 1.02 13.42
N ARG A 351 7.84 1.62 12.64
CA ARG A 351 6.90 0.90 11.76
C ARG A 351 7.56 -0.09 10.81
N PHE A 352 8.79 0.18 10.35
CA PHE A 352 9.51 -0.75 9.46
C PHE A 352 9.63 -2.13 10.09
N TYR A 353 9.93 -2.16 11.39
CA TYR A 353 10.14 -3.38 12.13
C TYR A 353 8.82 -4.09 12.47
N LEU A 354 7.73 -3.33 12.65
CA LEU A 354 6.37 -3.90 12.74
C LEU A 354 6.02 -4.68 11.47
N TYR A 355 6.14 -4.05 10.29
CA TYR A 355 5.90 -4.75 9.03
C TYR A 355 6.90 -5.88 8.77
N GLN A 356 8.18 -5.71 9.11
CA GLN A 356 9.17 -6.78 8.99
C GLN A 356 8.79 -8.01 9.84
N SER A 357 8.31 -7.80 11.07
CA SER A 357 7.88 -8.90 11.94
C SER A 357 6.70 -9.68 11.36
N ARG A 358 5.79 -8.97 10.68
CA ARG A 358 4.58 -9.52 10.09
C ARG A 358 4.84 -10.22 8.76
N TRP A 359 5.59 -9.56 7.89
CA TRP A 359 5.82 -9.99 6.51
C TRP A 359 7.02 -10.90 6.36
N ARG A 360 7.91 -10.99 7.35
CA ARG A 360 9.03 -11.94 7.35
C ARG A 360 9.00 -12.82 8.61
N PRO A 361 7.97 -13.65 8.80
CA PRO A 361 7.87 -14.52 9.98
C PRO A 361 9.05 -15.50 10.10
N ASP A 362 9.69 -15.85 8.99
CA ASP A 362 10.91 -16.69 8.99
C ASP A 362 12.17 -15.94 9.45
N LEU A 363 12.15 -14.60 9.47
CA LEU A 363 13.27 -13.79 9.94
C LEU A 363 13.19 -13.65 11.46
N LYS A 364 14.06 -14.35 12.18
CA LYS A 364 14.21 -14.20 13.63
C LYS A 364 14.64 -12.78 13.97
N MET A 365 13.69 -11.97 14.46
CA MET A 365 13.92 -10.57 14.80
C MET A 365 13.07 -10.14 15.99
N ALA A 366 13.56 -9.14 16.70
CA ALA A 366 12.83 -8.39 17.70
C ALA A 366 13.30 -6.93 17.63
N HIS A 367 12.37 -6.00 17.70
CA HIS A 367 12.62 -4.56 17.74
C HIS A 367 11.89 -3.96 18.93
N ILE A 368 12.61 -3.16 19.72
CA ILE A 368 12.11 -2.58 20.96
C ILE A 368 12.01 -1.07 20.78
N LEU A 369 10.90 -0.50 21.24
CA LEU A 369 10.69 0.94 21.33
C LEU A 369 10.02 1.28 22.67
N PRO A 370 10.23 2.47 23.25
CA PRO A 370 11.00 3.59 22.72
C PRO A 370 12.51 3.52 23.06
N HIS A 371 13.25 4.63 22.87
CA HIS A 371 14.62 4.78 23.39
C HIS A 371 14.66 4.75 24.93
N TRP A 372 15.84 4.58 25.54
CA TRP A 372 16.00 4.44 27.00
C TRP A 372 16.55 5.68 27.73
N THR A 373 16.40 6.87 27.15
CA THR A 373 16.85 8.14 27.77
C THR A 373 15.65 8.99 28.18
N TRP A 374 15.31 8.97 29.47
CA TRP A 374 14.11 9.63 30.01
C TRP A 374 14.36 10.42 31.30
N PRO A 375 15.13 11.52 31.26
CA PRO A 375 15.42 12.32 32.46
C PRO A 375 14.15 12.89 33.12
N ASP A 376 13.14 13.22 32.32
CA ASP A 376 11.88 13.81 32.80
C ASP A 376 10.82 12.76 33.21
N ARG A 377 11.17 11.47 33.19
CA ARG A 377 10.26 10.37 33.57
C ARG A 377 10.83 9.44 34.64
N LEU A 378 11.74 9.94 35.48
CA LEU A 378 12.24 9.19 36.63
C LEU A 378 11.08 8.78 37.55
N ASN A 379 11.01 7.49 37.90
CA ASN A 379 9.93 6.88 38.69
C ASN A 379 8.53 6.96 38.06
N ILE A 380 8.45 7.16 36.74
CA ILE A 380 7.20 7.11 35.99
C ILE A 380 7.28 5.93 35.02
N THR A 381 6.27 5.05 35.07
CA THR A 381 6.16 3.91 34.15
C THR A 381 6.22 4.38 32.70
N THR A 382 7.07 3.73 31.91
CA THR A 382 7.23 4.03 30.49
C THR A 382 6.79 2.79 29.68
N PRO A 383 5.72 2.90 28.88
CA PRO A 383 5.32 1.84 27.97
C PRO A 383 6.48 1.41 27.05
N VAL A 384 6.76 0.11 26.99
CA VAL A 384 7.72 -0.49 26.05
C VAL A 384 6.96 -1.44 25.14
N HIS A 385 7.13 -1.28 23.83
CA HIS A 385 6.54 -2.17 22.83
C HIS A 385 7.65 -2.99 22.18
N VAL A 386 7.31 -4.24 21.85
CA VAL A 386 8.21 -5.14 21.12
C VAL A 386 7.50 -5.63 19.86
N PHE A 387 8.10 -5.36 18.70
CA PHE A 387 7.72 -5.96 17.43
C PHE A 387 8.60 -7.18 17.17
N SER A 388 8.00 -8.36 17.00
CA SER A 388 8.75 -9.61 16.82
C SER A 388 7.98 -10.63 16.01
N ALA A 389 8.70 -11.40 15.20
CA ALA A 389 8.16 -12.58 14.51
C ALA A 389 8.04 -13.80 15.44
N ALA A 390 8.66 -13.77 16.63
CA ALA A 390 8.67 -14.88 17.57
C ALA A 390 7.30 -15.16 18.21
N ASP A 391 7.10 -16.39 18.69
CA ASP A 391 5.87 -16.79 19.37
C ASP A 391 5.73 -16.14 20.75
N GLU A 392 6.85 -15.88 21.42
CA GLU A 392 6.92 -15.25 22.74
C GLU A 392 8.07 -14.24 22.81
N ALA A 393 7.92 -13.20 23.62
CA ALA A 393 9.01 -12.31 23.99
C ALA A 393 8.94 -11.96 25.48
N GLY A 394 10.12 -11.74 26.07
CA GLY A 394 10.30 -11.26 27.43
C GLY A 394 11.38 -10.18 27.43
N ALA A 395 11.30 -9.24 28.37
CA ALA A 395 12.28 -8.18 28.51
C ALA A 395 13.00 -8.28 29.85
N ILE A 396 14.25 -7.85 29.85
CA ILE A 396 15.12 -7.83 31.01
C ILE A 396 15.58 -6.39 31.22
N LEU A 397 15.29 -5.82 32.38
CA LEU A 397 15.80 -4.53 32.82
C LEU A 397 16.72 -4.75 34.02
N GLU A 398 18.01 -4.42 33.89
CA GLU A 398 18.99 -4.51 34.98
C GLU A 398 18.96 -5.84 35.77
N ARG A 399 18.81 -6.96 35.05
CA ARG A 399 18.70 -8.35 35.58
C ARG A 399 17.37 -8.70 36.26
N GLN A 400 16.38 -7.82 36.24
CA GLN A 400 14.99 -8.14 36.57
C GLN A 400 14.24 -8.54 35.29
N ILE A 401 13.48 -9.64 35.35
CA ILE A 401 12.75 -10.20 34.20
C ILE A 401 11.30 -9.75 34.26
N ALA A 402 10.81 -9.08 33.22
CA ALA A 402 9.38 -8.89 32.97
C ALA A 402 8.96 -9.77 31.77
N ARG A 403 7.87 -10.52 31.94
CA ARG A 403 7.29 -11.36 30.88
C ARG A 403 5.91 -10.84 30.52
N ALA A 404 5.62 -10.71 29.24
CA ALA A 404 4.25 -10.52 28.79
C ALA A 404 3.52 -11.86 28.66
N LYS A 405 2.19 -11.82 28.77
CA LYS A 405 1.28 -12.90 28.38
C LYS A 405 0.38 -12.34 27.26
N ASP A 406 0.35 -13.04 26.12
CA ASP A 406 -0.51 -12.88 24.93
C ASP A 406 0.11 -12.35 23.63
N GLU A 407 -0.47 -12.84 22.52
CA GLU A 407 0.21 -13.34 21.31
C GLU A 407 0.21 -12.40 20.09
N LYS A 408 -0.19 -11.12 20.18
CA LYS A 408 -0.33 -10.29 18.94
C LYS A 408 0.34 -8.93 18.86
N SER A 409 0.70 -8.30 19.98
CA SER A 409 1.65 -7.18 20.03
C SER A 409 2.17 -7.17 21.46
N LEU A 410 3.47 -7.35 21.68
CA LEU A 410 3.95 -7.64 23.02
C LEU A 410 4.21 -6.32 23.77
N TYR A 411 3.30 -5.96 24.66
CA TYR A 411 3.41 -4.81 25.55
C TYR A 411 4.10 -5.23 26.84
N ILE A 412 5.20 -4.55 27.21
CA ILE A 412 5.86 -4.74 28.50
C ILE A 412 5.95 -3.38 29.16
N SER A 413 5.42 -3.27 30.38
CA SER A 413 5.61 -2.08 31.22
C SER A 413 6.71 -2.32 32.24
N PHE A 414 7.57 -1.32 32.42
CA PHE A 414 8.57 -1.24 33.49
C PHE A 414 8.34 0.02 34.32
#